data_AF-A0A1G6SG37-F1
#
_entry.id   AF-A0A1G6SG37-F1
#
_cell.length_a   1.000
_cell.length_b   1.000
_cell.length_c   1.000
_cell.angle_alpha   90.00
_cell.angle_beta   90.00
_cell.angle_gamma   90.00
#
_symmetry.space_group_name_H-M   'P 1'
#
loop_
_entity.id
_entity.type
_entity.pdbx_description
1 polymer ?
#
loop_
_entity_poly.entity_id
_entity_poly.type
_entity_poly.pdbx_seq_one_letter_code
_entity_poly.pdbx_strand_id
1 'polypeptide(L)'
;MIPVQSLALTVAGLAVLTPTVLHGAASPQARKEPPAVRQDGPVGAADLLARVRDCAPVSQGLYRSDQGAAATAPVCGTDEVVFWKADMDIDCDGQPGVRCNAAADPYFSASTAFAQSDGRPLNSETLPYVVVPVPSALWDYRAHGVRGGSVVAVVYGDRVRYAVVGDTGPAGVIGEASYAAAEALGIDPDPRSGGAPSGVTYIVFKNSRVIPIEDRQAAVAAGEELARRFVNGG
;
A
#
# COMPACT_ATOMS: atom_id res chain seq x y z
N MET A 1 -33.58 -64.61 -26.10
CA MET A 1 -34.30 -64.40 -27.38
C MET A 1 -33.50 -63.39 -28.20
N ILE A 2 -33.11 -63.81 -29.41
CA ILE A 2 -32.35 -63.15 -30.51
C ILE A 2 -33.39 -62.40 -31.41
N PRO A 3 -33.12 -61.37 -32.28
CA PRO A 3 -31.93 -61.09 -33.13
C PRO A 3 -31.35 -59.65 -33.12
N VAL A 4 -30.06 -59.41 -33.41
CA VAL A 4 -29.31 -59.33 -34.71
C VAL A 4 -29.63 -58.08 -35.54
N GLN A 5 -28.63 -57.21 -35.76
CA GLN A 5 -28.16 -56.91 -37.13
C GLN A 5 -26.79 -56.23 -37.16
N SER A 6 -25.88 -56.90 -37.88
CA SER A 6 -24.53 -56.49 -38.24
C SER A 6 -24.54 -55.57 -39.45
N LEU A 7 -23.56 -54.67 -39.54
CA LEU A 7 -23.03 -54.21 -40.83
C LEU A 7 -21.53 -54.01 -40.70
N ALA A 8 -20.79 -54.86 -41.41
CA ALA A 8 -19.38 -54.73 -41.67
C ALA A 8 -19.18 -53.80 -42.89
N LEU A 9 -18.20 -52.91 -42.81
CA LEU A 9 -17.56 -52.34 -44.00
C LEU A 9 -16.05 -52.54 -43.88
N THR A 10 -15.55 -53.41 -44.74
CA THR A 10 -14.14 -53.58 -45.10
C THR A 10 -13.67 -52.41 -45.94
N VAL A 11 -12.53 -51.81 -45.61
CA VAL A 11 -11.71 -51.04 -46.56
C VAL A 11 -10.26 -51.48 -46.45
N ALA A 12 -9.67 -51.70 -47.62
CA ALA A 12 -8.39 -52.32 -47.89
C ALA A 12 -7.19 -51.57 -47.28
N GLY A 13 -6.20 -52.34 -46.86
CA GLY A 13 -4.89 -51.83 -46.46
C GLY A 13 -4.04 -51.43 -47.67
N LEU A 14 -3.36 -50.29 -47.54
CA LEU A 14 -2.12 -50.01 -48.26
C LEU A 14 -0.99 -49.99 -47.23
N ALA A 15 -0.06 -50.93 -47.33
CA ALA A 15 1.20 -50.88 -46.62
C ALA A 15 2.15 -49.96 -47.40
N VAL A 16 2.45 -48.78 -46.83
CA VAL A 16 3.53 -47.91 -47.30
C VAL A 16 4.70 -48.09 -46.35
N LEU A 17 5.78 -48.67 -46.87
CA LEU A 17 7.09 -48.70 -46.23
C LEU A 17 7.67 -47.28 -46.24
N THR A 18 7.78 -46.66 -45.06
CA THR A 18 8.55 -45.42 -44.89
C THR A 18 9.88 -45.73 -44.17
N PRO A 19 10.99 -45.14 -44.63
CA PRO A 19 12.30 -45.35 -44.03
C PRO A 19 12.38 -44.70 -42.65
N THR A 20 12.88 -45.44 -41.66
CA THR A 20 13.29 -44.91 -40.36
C THR A 20 14.46 -43.95 -40.54
N VAL A 21 14.16 -42.65 -40.54
CA VAL A 21 15.18 -41.61 -40.37
C VAL A 21 15.42 -41.45 -38.88
N LEU A 22 16.59 -41.91 -38.42
CA LEU A 22 17.14 -41.58 -37.10
C LEU A 22 17.21 -40.05 -36.98
N HIS A 23 16.26 -39.45 -36.27
CA HIS A 23 16.39 -38.07 -35.83
C HIS A 23 17.35 -38.06 -34.64
N GLY A 24 18.55 -37.53 -34.88
CA GLY A 24 19.51 -37.24 -33.83
C GLY A 24 18.86 -36.40 -32.73
N ALA A 25 19.15 -36.76 -31.49
CA ALA A 25 18.78 -35.99 -30.31
C ALA A 25 19.43 -34.59 -30.42
N ALA A 26 18.64 -33.61 -30.85
CA ALA A 26 18.99 -32.22 -30.64
C ALA A 26 18.77 -31.91 -29.16
N SER A 27 19.85 -31.68 -28.42
CA SER A 27 19.81 -31.11 -27.08
C SER A 27 18.90 -29.88 -27.07
N PRO A 28 17.96 -29.74 -26.11
CA PRO A 28 17.21 -28.51 -25.97
C PRO A 28 18.20 -27.42 -25.54
N GLN A 29 18.65 -26.61 -26.50
CA GLN A 29 19.25 -25.32 -26.16
C GLN A 29 18.17 -24.53 -25.45
N ALA A 30 18.38 -24.33 -24.14
CA ALA A 30 17.59 -23.41 -23.35
C ALA A 30 17.58 -22.07 -24.10
N ARG A 31 16.44 -21.74 -24.72
CA ARG A 31 16.18 -20.38 -25.19
C ARG A 31 16.27 -19.51 -23.95
N LYS A 32 17.33 -18.71 -23.90
CA LYS A 32 17.43 -17.60 -22.97
C LYS A 32 16.30 -16.65 -23.35
N GLU A 33 15.18 -16.78 -22.68
CA GLU A 33 14.03 -15.90 -22.84
C GLU A 33 14.54 -14.47 -22.64
N PRO A 34 14.24 -13.53 -23.56
CA PRO A 34 14.54 -12.13 -23.34
C PRO A 34 13.96 -11.72 -21.98
N PRO A 35 14.60 -10.82 -21.21
CA PRO A 35 14.01 -10.35 -19.98
C PRO A 35 12.62 -9.83 -20.32
N ALA A 36 11.60 -10.40 -19.67
CA ALA A 36 10.24 -9.92 -19.78
C ALA A 36 10.27 -8.41 -19.57
N VAL A 37 9.77 -7.66 -20.56
CA VAL A 37 9.52 -6.23 -20.40
C VAL A 37 8.78 -6.08 -19.08
N ARG A 38 9.37 -5.37 -18.11
CA ARG A 38 8.72 -5.05 -16.83
C ARG A 38 7.37 -4.44 -17.20
N GLN A 39 6.30 -5.15 -16.85
CA GLN A 39 4.94 -4.77 -17.19
C GLN A 39 4.65 -3.40 -16.57
N ASP A 40 3.96 -2.53 -17.33
CA ASP A 40 3.44 -1.22 -16.89
C ASP A 40 2.30 -1.35 -15.86
N GLY A 41 2.41 -2.32 -14.93
CA GLY A 41 1.44 -2.57 -13.88
C GLY A 41 1.63 -1.64 -12.66
N PRO A 42 0.65 -1.63 -11.74
CA PRO A 42 0.80 -0.99 -10.45
C PRO A 42 2.03 -1.52 -9.70
N VAL A 43 2.72 -0.65 -8.95
CA VAL A 43 3.86 -1.06 -8.13
C VAL A 43 3.40 -2.02 -7.04
N GLY A 44 4.02 -3.20 -6.97
CA GLY A 44 3.67 -4.22 -5.99
C GLY A 44 4.15 -3.87 -4.58
N ALA A 45 3.44 -4.38 -3.57
CA ALA A 45 3.84 -4.26 -2.16
C ALA A 45 5.26 -4.77 -1.91
N ALA A 46 5.63 -5.91 -2.49
CA ALA A 46 6.95 -6.51 -2.34
C ALA A 46 8.08 -5.59 -2.84
N ASP A 47 7.86 -4.87 -3.94
CA ASP A 47 8.86 -3.95 -4.50
C ASP A 47 9.08 -2.74 -3.58
N LEU A 48 8.00 -2.16 -3.05
CA LEU A 48 8.09 -1.09 -2.06
C LEU A 48 8.79 -1.56 -0.78
N LEU A 49 8.36 -2.69 -0.22
CA LEU A 49 8.91 -3.24 1.02
C LEU A 49 10.39 -3.62 0.87
N ALA A 50 10.83 -4.05 -0.31
CA ALA A 50 12.24 -4.29 -0.58
C ALA A 50 13.08 -3.00 -0.48
N ARG A 51 12.54 -1.85 -0.92
CA ARG A 51 13.23 -0.55 -0.86
C ARG A 51 13.29 0.04 0.55
N VAL A 52 12.36 -0.35 1.43
CA VAL A 52 12.27 0.13 2.82
C VAL A 52 12.51 -0.99 3.85
N ARG A 53 13.28 -2.02 3.46
CA ARG A 53 13.59 -3.15 4.34
C ARG A 53 14.47 -2.72 5.51
N ASP A 54 15.53 -1.97 5.21
CA ASP A 54 16.57 -1.59 6.15
C ASP A 54 16.31 -0.18 6.68
N CYS A 55 16.46 0.02 7.99
CA CYS A 55 16.16 1.30 8.64
C CYS A 55 17.44 2.08 8.94
N ALA A 56 17.58 3.26 8.34
CA ALA A 56 18.45 4.32 8.84
C ALA A 56 17.58 5.31 9.63
N PRO A 57 17.62 5.32 10.97
CA PRO A 57 16.73 6.16 11.77
C PRO A 57 16.95 7.65 11.51
N VAL A 58 15.85 8.36 11.33
CA VAL A 58 15.79 9.84 11.31
C VAL A 58 15.13 10.40 12.57
N SER A 59 14.43 9.56 13.34
CA SER A 59 14.01 9.89 14.70
C SER A 59 15.16 9.71 15.72
N GLN A 60 15.13 10.51 16.78
CA GLN A 60 16.04 10.45 17.93
C GLN A 60 15.64 9.37 18.96
N GLY A 61 14.60 8.59 18.67
CA GLY A 61 14.08 7.55 19.54
C GLY A 61 12.99 6.72 18.86
N LEU A 62 12.29 5.92 19.66
CA LEU A 62 11.23 5.01 19.21
C LEU A 62 9.85 5.55 19.60
N TYR A 63 8.87 5.24 18.76
CA TYR A 63 7.46 5.49 18.95
C TYR A 63 6.73 4.24 19.45
N ARG A 64 5.61 4.47 20.12
CA ARG A 64 4.66 3.44 20.52
C ARG A 64 3.58 3.29 19.47
N SER A 65 3.06 2.07 19.35
CA SER A 65 1.81 1.79 18.65
C SER A 65 0.61 2.36 19.42
N ASP A 66 0.50 2.01 20.70
CA ASP A 66 -0.55 2.54 21.57
C ASP A 66 -0.04 3.35 22.77
N GLN A 67 -0.94 4.11 23.38
CA GLN A 67 -0.69 4.70 24.70
C GLN A 67 -0.43 3.60 25.74
N GLY A 68 0.69 3.75 26.47
CA GLY A 68 1.11 2.78 27.49
C GLY A 68 1.85 1.55 26.94
N ALA A 69 1.90 1.34 25.62
CA ALA A 69 2.73 0.29 25.02
C ALA A 69 4.24 0.61 25.13
N ALA A 70 5.06 -0.41 24.89
CA ALA A 70 6.50 -0.22 24.75
C ALA A 70 6.81 0.54 23.46
N ALA A 71 7.80 1.43 23.50
CA ALA A 71 8.25 2.14 22.31
C ALA A 71 9.19 1.24 21.50
N THR A 72 8.77 0.87 20.28
CA THR A 72 9.48 -0.10 19.43
C THR A 72 9.68 0.37 18.00
N ALA A 73 8.92 1.37 17.53
CA ALA A 73 8.91 1.78 16.13
C ALA A 73 9.85 2.98 15.87
N PRO A 74 10.97 2.82 15.15
CA PRO A 74 11.73 3.97 14.67
C PRO A 74 11.05 4.62 13.46
N VAL A 75 11.29 5.91 13.25
CA VAL A 75 11.06 6.55 11.95
C VAL A 75 12.37 6.51 11.18
N CYS A 76 12.34 5.89 10.00
CA CYS A 76 13.48 5.66 9.13
C CYS A 76 13.44 6.59 7.92
N GLY A 77 14.57 6.87 7.30
CA GLY A 77 14.60 7.74 6.13
C GLY A 77 15.66 7.39 5.11
N THR A 78 15.40 7.81 3.88
CA THR A 78 16.34 7.90 2.77
C THR A 78 16.34 9.35 2.25
N ASP A 79 17.04 9.58 1.14
CA ASP A 79 16.95 10.87 0.44
C ASP A 79 15.54 11.11 -0.12
N GLU A 80 14.86 10.04 -0.56
CA GLU A 80 13.57 10.07 -1.28
C GLU A 80 12.35 9.95 -0.37
N VAL A 81 12.42 9.14 0.69
CA VAL A 81 11.26 8.81 1.53
C VAL A 81 11.57 8.87 3.03
N VAL A 82 10.53 9.09 3.83
CA VAL A 82 10.52 8.74 5.25
C VAL A 82 9.53 7.60 5.42
N PHE A 83 9.85 6.62 6.26
CA PHE A 83 8.97 5.48 6.47
C PHE A 83 9.05 4.91 7.89
N TRP A 84 8.01 4.20 8.27
CA TRP A 84 7.94 3.45 9.52
C TRP A 84 7.04 2.23 9.37
N LYS A 85 7.19 1.28 10.29
CA LYS A 85 6.35 0.09 10.42
C LYS A 85 5.63 0.15 11.75
N ALA A 86 4.32 -0.04 11.72
CA ALA A 86 3.47 0.05 12.90
C ALA A 86 2.22 -0.84 12.73
N ASP A 87 1.37 -0.77 13.74
CA ASP A 87 -0.07 -0.98 13.68
C ASP A 87 -0.78 0.05 12.80
N MET A 88 -2.11 -0.06 12.75
CA MET A 88 -3.03 0.95 12.22
C MET A 88 -4.21 1.09 13.17
N ASP A 89 -4.20 2.13 13.99
CA ASP A 89 -5.37 2.69 14.64
C ASP A 89 -6.17 3.53 13.64
N ILE A 90 -7.49 3.58 13.84
CA ILE A 90 -8.39 4.34 12.98
C ILE A 90 -8.57 5.74 13.55
N ASP A 91 -8.08 6.72 12.81
CA ASP A 91 -8.35 8.12 13.09
C ASP A 91 -9.65 8.54 12.41
N CYS A 92 -10.69 8.81 13.20
CA CYS A 92 -11.98 9.27 12.70
C CYS A 92 -12.12 10.80 12.69
N ASP A 93 -11.05 11.55 12.93
CA ASP A 93 -11.09 13.01 13.04
C ASP A 93 -11.51 13.73 11.75
N GLY A 94 -12.02 14.94 11.94
CA GLY A 94 -12.41 15.85 10.87
C GLY A 94 -13.91 16.08 10.74
N GLN A 95 -14.42 16.11 9.52
CA GLN A 95 -15.83 16.38 9.27
C GLN A 95 -16.71 15.25 9.83
N PRO A 96 -17.69 15.53 10.71
CA PRO A 96 -18.57 14.50 11.23
C PRO A 96 -19.44 13.92 10.11
N GLY A 97 -19.43 12.60 9.98
CA GLY A 97 -20.24 11.83 9.05
C GLY A 97 -21.05 10.75 9.77
N VAL A 98 -21.43 9.70 9.02
CA VAL A 98 -22.28 8.61 9.53
C VAL A 98 -21.47 7.58 10.33
N ARG A 99 -20.21 7.36 9.95
CA ARG A 99 -19.27 6.39 10.52
C ARG A 99 -18.27 7.02 11.47
N CYS A 100 -17.82 8.25 11.19
CA CYS A 100 -16.90 9.01 12.00
C CYS A 100 -17.61 10.22 12.61
N ASN A 101 -17.87 10.16 13.91
CA ASN A 101 -18.48 11.21 14.70
C ASN A 101 -18.29 10.91 16.20
N ALA A 102 -18.61 11.88 17.05
CA ALA A 102 -18.47 11.76 18.51
C ALA A 102 -19.29 10.62 19.16
N ALA A 103 -20.30 10.07 18.47
CA ALA A 103 -21.05 8.93 18.98
C ALA A 103 -20.41 7.58 18.59
N ALA A 104 -19.68 7.54 17.47
CA ALA A 104 -18.97 6.36 16.99
C ALA A 104 -17.58 6.22 17.63
N ASP A 105 -16.87 7.32 17.86
CA ASP A 105 -15.51 7.34 18.39
C ASP A 105 -15.43 8.25 19.64
N PRO A 106 -15.08 7.71 20.83
CA PRO A 106 -14.93 8.52 22.04
C PRO A 106 -13.75 9.52 22.00
N TYR A 107 -12.81 9.36 21.07
CA TYR A 107 -11.65 10.23 20.88
C TYR A 107 -11.82 11.23 19.74
N PHE A 108 -12.95 11.18 19.02
CA PHE A 108 -13.24 12.03 17.87
C PHE A 108 -13.04 13.52 18.13
N SER A 109 -12.32 14.15 17.21
CA SER A 109 -12.19 15.59 17.04
C SER A 109 -12.88 16.04 15.76
N ALA A 110 -13.63 17.14 15.83
CA ALA A 110 -14.26 17.74 14.65
C ALA A 110 -13.28 18.57 13.79
N SER A 111 -11.97 18.29 13.89
CA SER A 111 -10.90 19.05 13.22
C SER A 111 -9.73 18.14 12.88
N THR A 112 -9.03 18.46 11.79
CA THR A 112 -7.76 17.84 11.41
C THR A 112 -6.66 18.90 11.36
N ALA A 113 -5.40 18.51 11.55
CA ALA A 113 -4.25 19.43 11.53
C ALA A 113 -4.09 20.17 10.18
N PHE A 114 -4.53 19.55 9.09
CA PHE A 114 -4.56 20.16 7.76
C PHE A 114 -6.00 20.29 7.25
N ALA A 115 -6.29 21.38 6.54
CA ALA A 115 -7.62 21.69 6.03
C ALA A 115 -7.73 21.46 4.52
N GLN A 116 -8.96 21.22 4.07
CA GLN A 116 -9.36 21.26 2.67
C GLN A 116 -9.15 22.65 2.05
N SER A 117 -9.25 22.74 0.73
CA SER A 117 -9.12 24.02 0.01
C SER A 117 -10.17 25.06 0.38
N ASP A 118 -11.32 24.62 0.91
CA ASP A 118 -12.40 25.49 1.42
C ASP A 118 -12.27 25.83 2.92
N GLY A 119 -11.18 25.40 3.56
CA GLY A 119 -10.89 25.65 4.97
C GLY A 119 -11.58 24.70 5.95
N ARG A 120 -12.41 23.76 5.49
CA ARG A 120 -12.97 22.72 6.37
C ARG A 120 -11.92 21.68 6.74
N PRO A 121 -12.08 20.96 7.87
CA PRO A 121 -11.30 19.77 8.17
C PRO A 121 -11.40 18.72 7.06
N LEU A 122 -10.49 17.75 7.02
CA LEU A 122 -10.61 16.61 6.11
C LEU A 122 -11.82 15.73 6.49
N ASN A 123 -12.24 14.83 5.60
CA ASN A 123 -13.30 13.87 5.88
C ASN A 123 -12.70 12.46 5.89
N SER A 124 -12.52 11.89 7.08
CA SER A 124 -11.93 10.57 7.30
C SER A 124 -12.67 9.43 6.58
N GLU A 125 -13.99 9.54 6.41
CA GLU A 125 -14.79 8.51 5.71
C GLU A 125 -14.54 8.45 4.20
N THR A 126 -14.01 9.53 3.60
CA THR A 126 -13.92 9.65 2.13
C THR A 126 -12.50 9.83 1.59
N LEU A 127 -11.60 10.39 2.40
CA LEU A 127 -10.23 10.70 2.01
C LEU A 127 -9.25 9.81 2.76
N PRO A 128 -8.53 8.91 2.06
CA PRO A 128 -7.39 8.21 2.65
C PRO A 128 -6.33 9.21 3.08
N TYR A 129 -6.12 9.32 4.39
CA TYR A 129 -5.01 10.06 4.97
C TYR A 129 -4.29 9.26 6.05
N VAL A 130 -3.05 9.67 6.33
CA VAL A 130 -2.18 9.14 7.39
C VAL A 130 -1.90 10.25 8.39
N VAL A 131 -1.84 9.86 9.65
CA VAL A 131 -1.49 10.73 10.77
C VAL A 131 0.01 10.62 11.04
N VAL A 132 0.69 11.75 11.15
CA VAL A 132 2.09 11.79 11.60
C VAL A 132 2.15 12.31 13.04
N PRO A 133 3.09 11.86 13.89
CA PRO A 133 3.22 12.43 15.23
C PRO A 133 3.51 13.93 15.14
N VAL A 134 2.95 14.74 16.06
CA VAL A 134 3.31 16.16 16.14
C VAL A 134 4.83 16.34 16.31
N PRO A 135 5.43 17.41 15.75
CA PRO A 135 6.86 17.65 15.88
C PRO A 135 7.30 17.68 17.35
N SER A 136 8.36 16.94 17.66
CA SER A 136 8.87 16.80 19.02
C SER A 136 10.38 16.58 19.03
N ALA A 137 10.96 16.37 20.21
CA ALA A 137 12.36 15.96 20.34
C ALA A 137 12.65 14.58 19.71
N LEU A 138 11.63 13.74 19.51
CA LEU A 138 11.79 12.46 18.83
C LEU A 138 11.95 12.64 17.33
N TRP A 139 11.14 13.49 16.70
CA TRP A 139 11.16 13.71 15.26
C TRP A 139 10.39 14.98 14.89
N ASP A 140 10.90 15.73 13.93
CA ASP A 140 10.18 16.83 13.27
C ASP A 140 10.02 16.50 11.79
N TYR A 141 8.83 16.04 11.40
CA TYR A 141 8.54 15.61 10.03
C TYR A 141 8.84 16.71 8.99
N ARG A 142 8.73 17.99 9.38
CA ARG A 142 8.92 19.14 8.47
C ARG A 142 10.37 19.23 8.01
N ALA A 143 11.32 18.89 8.89
CA ALA A 143 12.75 18.85 8.57
C ALA A 143 13.10 17.79 7.52
N HIS A 144 12.20 16.84 7.28
CA HIS A 144 12.35 15.78 6.28
C HIS A 144 11.47 15.99 5.05
N GLY A 145 10.96 17.21 4.84
CA GLY A 145 10.21 17.56 3.65
C GLY A 145 8.77 17.03 3.63
N VAL A 146 8.29 16.49 4.75
CA VAL A 146 6.90 16.07 4.95
C VAL A 146 6.05 17.29 5.35
N ARG A 147 4.82 17.36 4.84
CA ARG A 147 3.85 18.43 5.11
C ARG A 147 2.42 17.94 4.84
N GLY A 148 1.42 18.73 5.20
CA GLY A 148 0.03 18.46 4.81
C GLY A 148 -0.10 18.29 3.29
N GLY A 149 -0.70 17.18 2.88
CA GLY A 149 -0.84 16.79 1.48
C GLY A 149 0.36 16.02 0.92
N SER A 150 1.43 15.76 1.70
CA SER A 150 2.49 14.85 1.25
C SER A 150 1.91 13.47 0.96
N VAL A 151 2.33 12.89 -0.16
CA VAL A 151 1.82 11.60 -0.64
C VAL A 151 2.44 10.47 0.17
N VAL A 152 1.61 9.51 0.54
CA VAL A 152 1.99 8.33 1.33
C VAL A 152 1.56 7.08 0.58
N ALA A 153 2.48 6.14 0.37
CA ALA A 153 2.12 4.77 0.07
C ALA A 153 1.96 4.01 1.40
N VAL A 154 0.79 3.43 1.62
CA VAL A 154 0.48 2.59 2.78
C VAL A 154 0.39 1.15 2.30
N VAL A 155 1.22 0.29 2.88
CA VAL A 155 1.34 -1.12 2.51
C VAL A 155 0.82 -2.00 3.64
N TYR A 156 -0.09 -2.91 3.34
CA TYR A 156 -0.58 -3.94 4.25
C TYR A 156 -0.80 -5.25 3.50
N GLY A 157 -0.07 -6.30 3.89
CA GLY A 157 -0.04 -7.56 3.13
C GLY A 157 0.47 -7.35 1.70
N ASP A 158 -0.32 -7.76 0.71
CA ASP A 158 -0.05 -7.57 -0.72
C ASP A 158 -0.65 -6.27 -1.30
N ARG A 159 -1.31 -5.47 -0.46
CA ARG A 159 -2.04 -4.27 -0.88
C ARG A 159 -1.21 -3.02 -0.71
N VAL A 160 -1.28 -2.15 -1.71
CA VAL A 160 -0.74 -0.79 -1.68
C VAL A 160 -1.91 0.17 -1.89
N ARG A 161 -2.02 1.18 -1.02
CA ARG A 161 -2.95 2.30 -1.18
C ARG A 161 -2.20 3.61 -1.03
N TYR A 162 -2.67 4.61 -1.76
CA TYR A 162 -2.08 5.94 -1.72
C TYR A 162 -3.00 6.88 -0.96
N ALA A 163 -2.38 7.64 -0.08
CA ALA A 163 -3.01 8.55 0.85
C ALA A 163 -2.23 9.87 0.90
N VAL A 164 -2.72 10.81 1.68
CA VAL A 164 -1.99 12.05 2.01
C VAL A 164 -1.66 12.09 3.51
N VAL A 165 -0.64 12.85 3.90
CA VAL A 165 -0.49 13.26 5.30
C VAL A 165 -1.59 14.28 5.60
N GLY A 166 -2.54 13.90 6.46
CA GLY A 166 -3.79 14.63 6.69
C GLY A 166 -3.97 15.17 8.10
N ASP A 167 -3.38 14.51 9.09
CA ASP A 167 -3.48 14.94 10.48
C ASP A 167 -2.16 14.77 11.24
N THR A 168 -2.15 15.23 12.50
CA THR A 168 -1.09 15.01 13.45
C THR A 168 -1.57 14.42 14.77
N GLY A 169 -0.95 13.32 15.19
CA GLY A 169 -1.26 12.61 16.42
C GLY A 169 -0.32 12.96 17.58
N PRO A 170 -0.44 12.27 18.73
CA PRO A 170 0.39 12.53 19.91
C PRO A 170 1.90 12.40 19.64
N ALA A 171 2.72 13.18 20.35
CA ALA A 171 4.16 13.33 20.08
C ALA A 171 5.01 12.04 20.17
N GLY A 172 4.48 10.94 20.74
CA GLY A 172 5.19 9.69 21.01
C GLY A 172 4.42 8.42 20.65
N VAL A 173 3.32 8.56 19.90
CA VAL A 173 2.51 7.47 19.34
C VAL A 173 2.51 7.60 17.81
N ILE A 174 2.48 6.47 17.10
CA ILE A 174 2.48 6.42 15.63
C ILE A 174 1.68 5.21 15.16
N GLY A 175 1.14 5.27 13.95
CA GLY A 175 0.38 4.16 13.38
C GLY A 175 -1.11 4.48 13.26
N GLU A 176 -1.49 5.71 12.96
CA GLU A 176 -2.90 6.09 12.79
C GLU A 176 -3.19 6.42 11.32
N ALA A 177 -4.38 6.06 10.83
CA ALA A 177 -4.85 6.39 9.50
C ALA A 177 -6.37 6.53 9.45
N SER A 178 -6.87 7.29 8.47
CA SER A 178 -8.30 7.52 8.26
C SER A 178 -9.13 6.24 8.07
N TYR A 179 -10.42 6.32 8.37
CA TYR A 179 -11.42 5.30 8.03
C TYR A 179 -11.32 4.83 6.57
N ALA A 180 -11.25 5.78 5.63
CA ALA A 180 -11.14 5.49 4.20
C ALA A 180 -9.84 4.76 3.82
N ALA A 181 -8.73 5.02 4.52
CA ALA A 181 -7.48 4.32 4.28
C ALA A 181 -7.56 2.86 4.74
N ALA A 182 -8.09 2.62 5.94
CA ALA A 182 -8.29 1.28 6.47
C ALA A 182 -9.23 0.45 5.57
N GLU A 183 -10.39 1.01 5.21
CA GLU A 183 -11.35 0.35 4.31
C GLU A 183 -10.69 0.00 2.97
N ALA A 184 -9.93 0.93 2.37
CA ALA A 184 -9.24 0.70 1.10
C ALA A 184 -8.18 -0.42 1.20
N LEU A 185 -7.55 -0.60 2.36
CA LEU A 185 -6.62 -1.68 2.65
C LEU A 185 -7.33 -2.99 3.03
N GLY A 186 -8.64 -2.95 3.30
CA GLY A 186 -9.43 -4.07 3.83
C GLY A 186 -9.11 -4.41 5.28
N ILE A 187 -8.68 -3.39 6.03
CA ILE A 187 -8.63 -3.40 7.48
C ILE A 187 -10.01 -2.97 7.98
N ASP A 188 -10.48 -3.55 9.09
CA ASP A 188 -11.75 -3.14 9.70
C ASP A 188 -11.66 -1.65 10.11
N PRO A 189 -12.48 -0.75 9.53
CA PRO A 189 -12.36 0.67 9.78
C PRO A 189 -13.15 1.13 11.00
N ASP A 190 -13.68 0.23 11.83
CA ASP A 190 -14.35 0.60 13.08
C ASP A 190 -13.37 1.30 14.06
N PRO A 191 -13.63 2.55 14.50
CA PRO A 191 -12.69 3.30 15.32
C PRO A 191 -12.56 2.83 16.77
N ARG A 192 -13.40 1.90 17.23
CA ARG A 192 -13.33 1.35 18.58
C ARG A 192 -12.64 0.00 18.64
N SER A 193 -12.76 -0.77 17.57
CA SER A 193 -12.45 -2.21 17.60
C SER A 193 -11.76 -2.74 16.36
N GLY A 194 -11.73 -1.93 15.29
CA GLY A 194 -11.05 -2.24 14.05
C GLY A 194 -9.55 -1.96 14.13
N GLY A 195 -8.97 -1.62 12.99
CA GLY A 195 -7.53 -1.42 12.85
C GLY A 195 -6.76 -2.71 12.61
N ALA A 196 -5.43 -2.58 12.62
CA ALA A 196 -4.52 -3.70 12.46
C ALA A 196 -3.44 -3.64 13.55
N PRO A 197 -3.19 -4.71 14.33
CA PRO A 197 -2.26 -4.65 15.46
C PRO A 197 -0.78 -4.55 15.07
N SER A 198 -0.45 -4.78 13.79
CA SER A 198 0.89 -4.64 13.21
C SER A 198 0.84 -4.86 11.69
N GLY A 199 1.98 -4.67 11.03
CA GLY A 199 2.20 -5.11 9.65
C GLY A 199 1.92 -4.04 8.60
N VAL A 200 1.62 -2.81 9.03
CA VAL A 200 1.42 -1.68 8.14
C VAL A 200 2.76 -0.96 7.96
N THR A 201 3.12 -0.69 6.71
CA THR A 201 4.29 0.14 6.37
C THR A 201 3.81 1.43 5.73
N TYR A 202 4.20 2.55 6.31
CA TYR A 202 3.87 3.89 5.84
C TYR A 202 5.11 4.46 5.15
N ILE A 203 5.00 4.86 3.89
CA ILE A 203 6.10 5.39 3.09
C ILE A 203 5.70 6.76 2.57
N VAL A 204 6.18 7.82 3.22
CA VAL A 204 5.92 9.20 2.84
C VAL A 204 6.97 9.65 1.84
N PHE A 205 6.55 10.05 0.65
CA PHE A 205 7.43 10.60 -0.38
C PHE A 205 7.81 12.04 -0.02
N LYS A 206 9.09 12.28 0.24
CA LYS A 206 9.59 13.57 0.72
C LYS A 206 9.38 14.63 -0.36
N ASN A 207 9.03 15.85 0.06
CA ASN A 207 8.80 17.00 -0.83
C ASN A 207 7.66 16.84 -1.85
N SER A 208 6.89 15.75 -1.77
CA SER A 208 5.64 15.61 -2.51
C SER A 208 4.54 16.44 -1.86
N ARG A 209 3.56 16.86 -2.67
CA ARG A 209 2.36 17.53 -2.18
C ARG A 209 1.22 17.44 -3.19
N VAL A 210 0.05 17.03 -2.72
CA VAL A 210 -1.23 17.13 -3.44
C VAL A 210 -1.93 18.42 -3.00
N ILE A 211 -2.37 19.21 -3.98
CA ILE A 211 -3.18 20.42 -3.77
C ILE A 211 -4.28 20.41 -4.84
N PRO A 212 -5.56 20.46 -4.46
CA PRO A 212 -6.07 20.51 -3.08
C PRO A 212 -5.91 19.15 -2.35
N ILE A 213 -5.70 19.15 -1.04
CA ILE A 213 -5.36 17.94 -0.26
C ILE A 213 -6.46 16.86 -0.32
N GLU A 214 -7.71 17.29 -0.48
CA GLU A 214 -8.89 16.44 -0.61
C GLU A 214 -9.04 15.77 -1.99
N ASP A 215 -8.16 16.07 -2.94
CA ASP A 215 -8.16 15.38 -4.23
C ASP A 215 -7.55 13.98 -4.13
N ARG A 216 -8.43 13.03 -3.80
CA ARG A 216 -8.09 11.60 -3.72
C ARG A 216 -7.52 11.06 -5.03
N GLN A 217 -8.02 11.50 -6.19
CA GLN A 217 -7.56 10.99 -7.48
C GLN A 217 -6.15 11.48 -7.77
N ALA A 218 -5.85 12.75 -7.47
CA ALA A 218 -4.50 13.29 -7.55
C ALA A 218 -3.54 12.58 -6.60
N ALA A 219 -3.96 12.24 -5.37
CA ALA A 219 -3.15 11.46 -4.44
C ALA A 219 -2.80 10.06 -4.97
N VAL A 220 -3.75 9.38 -5.61
CA VAL A 220 -3.51 8.08 -6.27
C VAL A 220 -2.54 8.24 -7.44
N ALA A 221 -2.81 9.17 -8.36
CA ALA A 221 -1.98 9.37 -9.55
C ALA A 221 -0.53 9.74 -9.17
N ALA A 222 -0.35 10.69 -8.25
CA ALA A 222 0.96 11.08 -7.74
C ALA A 222 1.64 9.92 -7.00
N GLY A 223 0.90 9.16 -6.20
CA GLY A 223 1.42 8.01 -5.47
C GLY A 223 1.94 6.90 -6.38
N GLU A 224 1.20 6.56 -7.42
CA GLU A 224 1.62 5.58 -8.43
C GLU A 224 2.91 6.02 -9.14
N GLU A 225 2.99 7.29 -9.52
CA GLU A 225 4.17 7.85 -10.16
C GLU A 225 5.40 7.84 -9.22
N LEU A 226 5.24 8.34 -8.00
CA LEU A 226 6.31 8.42 -7.01
C LEU A 226 6.79 7.04 -6.60
N ALA A 227 5.87 6.09 -6.40
CA ALA A 227 6.22 4.70 -6.11
C ALA A 227 7.03 4.09 -7.26
N ARG A 228 6.63 4.34 -8.51
CA ARG A 228 7.33 3.80 -9.69
C ARG A 228 8.75 4.35 -9.80
N ARG A 229 8.94 5.65 -9.54
CA ARG A 229 10.29 6.26 -9.50
C ARG A 229 11.13 5.66 -8.38
N PHE A 230 10.55 5.57 -7.18
CA PHE A 230 11.24 5.06 -5.99
C PHE A 230 11.74 3.62 -6.16
N VAL A 231 10.93 2.72 -6.74
CA VAL A 231 11.35 1.32 -6.98
C VAL A 231 12.33 1.17 -8.15
N ASN A 232 12.42 2.15 -9.04
CA ASN A 232 13.35 2.16 -10.16
C ASN A 232 14.67 2.91 -9.88
N GLY A 233 14.85 3.44 -8.67
CA GLY A 233 16.13 4.02 -8.24
C GLY A 233 16.26 5.54 -8.36
N GLY A 234 15.15 6.26 -8.50
CA GLY A 234 15.11 7.72 -8.58
C GLY A 234 15.09 8.26 -9.99
#